data_AF-A0A7J4T7X8-F1
#
_entry.id   AF-A0A7J4T7X8-F1
#
_cell.length_a   1.000
_cell.length_b   1.000
_cell.length_c   1.000
_cell.angle_alpha   90.00
_cell.angle_beta   90.00
_cell.angle_gamma   90.00
#
_symmetry.space_group_name_H-M   'P 1'
#
loop_
_entity.id
_entity.type
_entity.pdbx_description
1 polymer ?
#
loop_
_entity_poly.entity_id
_entity_poly.type
_entity_poly.pdbx_seq_one_letter_code
_entity_poly.pdbx_strand_id
1 'polypeptide(L)'
;MNSKFKFNVLNHHLVPHQEIVPVEMEEEELAPWGLIQMDAETGETRLAKELLPKILITDPVVQTIKEMRELEDAKKAAEDPDHVPLPAGWLTDRVVKVIRKSPSSGKTYAYRLIVEGS
;
A
#
# COMPACT_ATOMS: atom_id res chain seq x y z
N MET A 1 10.13 -21.26 18.30
CA MET A 1 8.67 -21.22 18.57
C MET A 1 7.94 -21.09 17.25
N ASN A 2 7.30 -22.16 16.77
CA ASN A 2 6.41 -22.07 15.61
C ASN A 2 5.14 -21.31 16.04
N SER A 3 5.13 -19.99 15.83
CA SER A 3 3.96 -19.15 16.11
C SER A 3 2.89 -19.45 15.07
N LYS A 4 2.02 -20.44 15.36
CA LYS A 4 0.93 -20.85 14.48
C LYS A 4 -0.25 -19.86 14.44
N PHE A 5 -0.17 -18.72 15.13
CA PHE A 5 -1.18 -17.67 15.10
C PHE A 5 -0.52 -16.29 15.25
N LYS A 6 -0.17 -15.63 14.14
CA LYS A 6 0.10 -14.19 14.15
C LYS A 6 -1.23 -13.46 14.31
N PHE A 7 -1.29 -12.52 15.26
CA PHE A 7 -2.44 -11.64 15.42
C PHE A 7 -2.55 -10.73 14.18
N ASN A 8 -3.71 -10.73 13.53
CA ASN A 8 -3.98 -9.83 12.41
C ASN A 8 -4.25 -8.41 12.94
N VAL A 9 -3.26 -7.53 12.78
CA VAL A 9 -3.31 -6.14 13.28
C VAL A 9 -4.45 -5.34 12.64
N LEU A 10 -4.87 -5.68 11.42
CA LEU A 10 -5.98 -5.03 10.71
C LEU A 10 -7.34 -5.23 11.40
N ASN A 11 -7.47 -6.23 12.27
CA ASN A 11 -8.72 -6.51 13.00
C ASN A 11 -8.85 -5.69 14.28
N HIS A 12 -7.82 -4.93 14.67
CA HIS A 12 -7.84 -4.17 15.91
C HIS A 12 -8.62 -2.85 15.78
N HIS A 13 -9.54 -2.56 16.70
CA HIS A 13 -10.43 -1.39 16.62
C HIS A 13 -9.73 -0.02 16.58
N LEU A 14 -8.51 0.09 17.13
CA LEU A 14 -7.69 1.30 17.04
C LEU A 14 -6.94 1.44 15.71
N VAL A 15 -6.82 0.36 14.95
CA VAL A 15 -6.12 0.35 13.67
C VAL A 15 -7.14 0.69 12.59
N PRO A 16 -7.02 1.85 11.92
CA PRO A 16 -7.92 2.17 10.81
C PRO A 16 -7.72 1.15 9.68
N HIS A 17 -8.75 0.97 8.86
CA HIS A 17 -8.64 0.11 7.69
C HIS A 17 -7.63 0.70 6.71
N GLN A 18 -6.78 -0.15 6.14
CA GLN A 18 -5.71 0.24 5.24
C GLN A 18 -5.64 -0.73 4.06
N GLU A 19 -5.49 -0.18 2.86
CA GLU A 19 -5.39 -0.93 1.61
C GLU A 19 -4.34 -0.33 0.69
N ILE A 20 -3.78 -1.15 -0.21
CA ILE A 20 -2.84 -0.67 -1.23
C ILE A 20 -3.65 -0.10 -2.38
N VAL A 21 -3.31 1.11 -2.79
CA VAL A 21 -3.88 1.73 -3.99
C VAL A 21 -3.32 1.01 -5.22
N PRO A 22 -4.16 0.49 -6.13
CA PRO A 22 -3.70 -0.04 -7.41
C PRO A 22 -2.92 1.04 -8.17
N VAL A 23 -1.83 0.68 -8.85
CA VAL A 23 -0.91 1.64 -9.48
C VAL A 23 -1.64 2.52 -10.49
N GLU A 24 -2.53 1.90 -11.26
CA GLU A 24 -3.41 2.52 -12.25
C GLU A 24 -4.40 3.54 -11.64
N MET A 25 -4.68 3.44 -10.35
CA MET A 25 -5.56 4.36 -9.61
C MET A 25 -4.80 5.39 -8.79
N GLU A 26 -3.47 5.28 -8.65
CA GLU A 26 -2.68 6.16 -7.77
C GLU A 26 -2.80 7.63 -8.19
N GLU A 27 -2.80 7.94 -9.48
CA GLU A 27 -2.93 9.31 -9.98
C GLU A 27 -4.32 9.91 -9.69
N GLU A 28 -5.39 9.16 -9.98
CA GLU A 28 -6.76 9.61 -9.73
C GLU A 28 -7.02 9.83 -8.24
N GLU A 29 -6.64 8.86 -7.41
CA GLU A 29 -6.80 8.92 -5.96
C GLU A 29 -6.02 10.10 -5.37
N LEU A 30 -4.85 10.43 -5.92
CA LEU A 30 -3.98 11.49 -5.42
C LEU A 30 -4.19 12.86 -6.10
N ALA A 31 -5.09 12.95 -7.09
CA ALA A 31 -5.39 14.18 -7.82
C ALA A 31 -5.70 15.40 -6.92
N PRO A 32 -6.44 15.27 -5.78
CA PRO A 32 -6.74 16.40 -4.91
C PRO A 32 -5.51 17.09 -4.29
N TRP A 33 -4.36 16.40 -4.24
CA TRP A 33 -3.14 16.94 -3.66
C TRP A 33 -2.21 17.62 -4.67
N GLY A 34 -2.53 17.60 -5.96
CA GLY A 34 -1.75 18.30 -6.99
C GLY A 34 -0.29 17.83 -7.08
N LEU A 35 -0.07 16.51 -7.00
CA LEU A 35 1.27 15.90 -6.94
C LEU A 35 1.92 15.66 -8.32
N ILE A 36 1.27 16.04 -9.41
CA ILE A 36 1.82 15.87 -10.77
C ILE A 36 2.94 16.90 -10.97
N GLN A 37 4.14 16.43 -11.31
CA GLN A 37 5.31 17.24 -11.60
C GLN A 37 5.94 16.84 -12.93
N MET A 38 6.70 17.75 -13.53
CA MET A 38 7.52 17.44 -14.69
C MET A 38 8.86 16.87 -14.23
N ASP A 39 9.25 15.72 -14.78
CA ASP A 39 10.55 15.12 -14.56
C ASP A 39 11.63 15.97 -15.26
N ALA A 40 12.69 16.32 -14.54
CA ALA A 40 13.73 17.20 -15.04
C ALA A 40 14.69 16.51 -16.04
N GLU A 41 14.77 15.18 -16.00
CA GLU A 41 15.66 14.38 -16.84
C GLU A 41 14.94 13.92 -18.12
N THR A 42 13.70 13.43 -17.99
CA THR A 42 12.94 12.89 -19.12
C THR A 42 12.00 13.91 -19.77
N GLY A 43 11.61 14.96 -19.04
CA GLY A 43 10.60 15.92 -19.47
C GLY A 43 9.16 15.38 -19.43
N GLU A 44 8.95 14.16 -18.93
CA GLU A 44 7.63 13.54 -18.82
C GLU A 44 6.93 13.93 -17.51
N THR A 45 5.60 13.80 -17.46
CA THR A 45 4.85 13.99 -16.21
C THR A 45 5.03 12.78 -15.29
N ARG A 46 5.38 13.03 -14.03
CA ARG A 46 5.49 12.01 -12.98
C ARG A 46 4.63 12.38 -11.77
N LEU A 47 4.19 11.36 -11.04
CA LEU A 47 3.52 11.53 -9.75
C LEU A 47 4.57 11.65 -8.63
N ALA A 48 4.63 12.81 -7.96
CA ALA A 48 5.60 13.10 -6.91
C ALA A 48 5.25 12.44 -5.57
N LYS A 49 5.23 11.11 -5.56
CA LYS A 49 4.87 10.28 -4.39
C LYS A 49 5.77 10.51 -3.19
N GLU A 50 7.01 10.95 -3.41
CA GLU A 50 7.99 11.25 -2.36
C GLU A 50 7.55 12.36 -1.39
N LEU A 51 6.56 13.17 -1.80
CA LEU A 51 5.97 14.22 -0.97
C LEU A 51 4.91 13.70 0.01
N LEU A 52 4.45 12.46 -0.14
CA LEU A 52 3.48 11.86 0.75
C LEU A 52 4.11 11.53 2.12
N PRO A 53 3.31 11.57 3.21
CA PRO A 53 3.74 11.03 4.49
C PRO A 53 4.24 9.58 4.36
N LYS A 54 5.37 9.26 4.98
CA LYS A 54 6.01 7.95 4.81
C LYS A 54 5.50 6.92 5.81
N ILE A 55 5.47 5.64 5.41
CA ILE A 55 5.27 4.47 6.27
C ILE A 55 6.38 3.47 5.99
N LEU A 56 6.97 2.88 7.03
CA LEU A 56 8.05 1.91 6.83
C LEU A 56 7.49 0.61 6.29
N ILE A 57 8.26 -0.05 5.42
CA ILE A 57 7.92 -1.39 4.95
C ILE A 57 7.79 -2.39 6.11
N THR A 58 8.54 -2.17 7.20
CA THR A 58 8.52 -2.99 8.43
C THR A 58 7.35 -2.68 9.36
N ASP A 59 6.47 -1.72 9.01
CA ASP A 59 5.27 -1.44 9.80
C ASP A 59 4.38 -2.69 9.88
N PRO A 60 3.84 -3.05 11.07
CA PRO A 60 3.04 -4.26 11.24
C PRO A 60 1.82 -4.35 10.31
N VAL A 61 1.19 -3.21 9.99
CA VAL A 61 0.06 -3.17 9.05
C VAL A 61 0.52 -3.49 7.64
N VAL A 62 1.62 -2.88 7.20
CA VAL A 62 2.21 -3.11 5.88
C VAL A 62 2.65 -4.57 5.73
N GLN A 63 3.29 -5.14 6.75
CA GLN A 63 3.68 -6.55 6.78
C GLN A 63 2.46 -7.48 6.74
N THR A 64 1.38 -7.15 7.46
CA THR A 64 0.14 -7.96 7.42
C THR A 64 -0.47 -7.95 6.03
N ILE A 65 -0.56 -6.79 5.37
CA ILE A 65 -1.07 -6.67 3.99
C ILE A 65 -0.19 -7.46 3.03
N LYS A 66 1.14 -7.35 3.17
CA LYS A 66 2.11 -8.10 2.37
C LYS A 66 1.89 -9.61 2.49
N GLU A 67 1.86 -10.14 3.71
CA GLU A 67 1.65 -11.56 3.99
C GLU A 67 0.32 -12.08 3.43
N MET A 68 -0.76 -11.30 3.58
CA MET A 68 -2.07 -11.65 3.01
C MET A 68 -2.03 -11.72 1.50
N ARG A 69 -1.38 -10.75 0.84
CA ARG A 69 -1.31 -10.68 -0.62
C ARG A 69 -0.40 -11.75 -1.22
N GLU A 70 0.72 -12.05 -0.59
CA GLU A 70 1.61 -13.15 -0.98
C GLU A 70 0.92 -14.52 -0.78
N LEU A 71 0.10 -14.68 0.25
CA LEU A 71 -0.71 -15.88 0.44
C LEU A 71 -1.78 -16.04 -0.65
N GLU A 72 -2.43 -14.95 -1.06
CA GLU A 72 -3.37 -14.96 -2.19
C GLU A 72 -2.67 -15.29 -3.51
N ASP A 73 -1.49 -14.70 -3.74
CA ASP A 73 -0.67 -14.96 -4.92
C ASP A 73 -0.24 -16.42 -5.01
N ALA A 74 0.23 -16.99 -3.89
CA ALA A 74 0.61 -18.40 -3.80
C ALA A 74 -0.58 -19.35 -4.07
N LYS A 75 -1.79 -18.99 -3.62
CA LYS A 75 -3.01 -19.77 -3.94
C LYS A 75 -3.33 -19.72 -5.42
N LYS A 76 -3.25 -18.55 -6.05
CA LYS A 76 -3.47 -18.40 -7.49
C LYS A 76 -2.45 -19.17 -8.31
N ALA A 77 -1.18 -19.11 -7.95
CA ALA A 77 -0.12 -19.90 -8.59
C ALA A 77 -0.33 -21.42 -8.44
N ALA A 78 -1.03 -21.87 -7.39
CA ALA A 78 -1.37 -23.28 -7.23
C ALA A 78 -2.58 -23.71 -8.08
N GLU A 79 -3.47 -22.77 -8.43
CA GLU A 79 -4.69 -23.01 -9.23
C GLU A 79 -4.43 -22.84 -10.73
N ASP A 80 -3.59 -21.87 -11.11
CA ASP A 80 -3.28 -21.49 -12.49
C ASP A 80 -1.76 -21.62 -12.76
N PRO A 81 -1.34 -22.61 -13.58
CA PRO A 81 0.06 -22.81 -13.95
C PRO A 81 0.70 -21.65 -14.72
N ASP A 82 -0.10 -20.81 -15.38
CA ASP A 82 0.37 -19.66 -16.16
C ASP A 82 0.38 -18.36 -15.34
N HIS A 83 0.04 -18.43 -14.05
CA HIS A 83 0.01 -17.27 -13.15
C HIS A 83 1.41 -16.65 -13.00
N VAL A 84 1.49 -15.34 -13.24
CA VAL A 84 2.72 -14.57 -13.03
C VAL A 84 2.80 -14.16 -11.56
N PRO A 85 3.79 -14.65 -10.79
CA PRO A 85 3.91 -14.34 -9.37
C PRO A 85 4.27 -12.86 -9.16
N LEU A 86 3.99 -12.37 -7.95
CA LEU A 86 4.40 -11.02 -7.56
C LEU A 86 5.92 -10.85 -7.66
N PRO A 87 6.42 -9.75 -8.27
CA PRO A 87 7.85 -9.51 -8.38
C PRO A 87 8.49 -9.27 -7.01
N ALA A 88 9.80 -9.51 -6.92
CA ALA A 88 10.56 -9.13 -5.74
C ALA A 88 10.47 -7.60 -5.52
N GLY A 89 10.20 -7.17 -4.28
CA GLY A 89 10.07 -5.75 -3.95
C GLY A 89 8.78 -5.09 -4.48
N TRP A 90 7.73 -5.84 -4.83
CA TRP A 90 6.47 -5.31 -5.37
C TRP A 90 5.78 -4.23 -4.52
N LEU A 91 6.15 -4.12 -3.25
CA LEU A 91 5.58 -3.20 -2.27
C LEU A 91 6.35 -1.88 -2.16
N THR A 92 7.55 -1.81 -2.72
CA THR A 92 8.38 -0.59 -2.73
C THR A 92 7.70 0.49 -3.57
N ASP A 93 7.74 1.73 -3.09
CA ASP A 93 7.10 2.91 -3.70
C ASP A 93 5.59 2.81 -3.92
N ARG A 94 4.92 1.86 -3.26
CA ARG A 94 3.45 1.74 -3.29
C ARG A 94 2.79 2.69 -2.31
N VAL A 95 1.56 3.09 -2.64
CA VAL A 95 0.75 3.98 -1.80
C VAL A 95 -0.25 3.17 -0.98
N VAL A 96 -0.26 3.42 0.33
CA VAL A 96 -1.30 2.91 1.25
C VAL A 96 -2.36 3.99 1.43
N LYS A 97 -3.62 3.61 1.21
CA LYS A 97 -4.81 4.41 1.57
C LYS A 97 -5.28 4.02 2.96
N VAL A 98 -5.34 5.00 3.84
CA VAL A 98 -5.80 4.90 5.22
C VAL A 98 -7.23 5.42 5.31
N ILE A 99 -8.17 4.55 5.64
CA ILE A 99 -9.59 4.86 5.77
C ILE A 99 -9.94 4.91 7.25
N ARG A 100 -10.10 6.14 7.78
CA ARG A 100 -10.46 6.36 9.19
C ARG A 100 -11.90 6.85 9.33
N LYS A 101 -12.58 6.37 10.36
CA LYS A 101 -13.89 6.89 10.77
C LYS A 101 -13.71 8.30 11.32
N SER A 102 -14.48 9.24 10.79
CA SER A 102 -14.47 10.64 11.22
C SER A 102 -15.80 10.97 11.90
N PRO A 103 -15.80 11.57 13.09
CA PRO A 103 -17.03 12.01 13.75
C PRO A 103 -17.82 13.05 12.94
N SER A 104 -17.15 13.88 12.14
CA SER A 104 -17.77 14.99 11.40
C SER A 104 -18.17 14.65 9.97
N SER A 105 -17.35 13.88 9.25
CA SER A 105 -17.51 13.58 7.82
C SER A 105 -17.83 12.12 7.53
N GLY A 106 -18.04 11.29 8.56
CA GLY A 106 -18.25 9.86 8.44
C GLY A 106 -16.97 9.08 8.15
N LYS A 107 -16.31 9.38 7.04
CA LYS A 107 -15.01 8.81 6.64
C LYS A 107 -14.05 9.93 6.24
N THR A 108 -12.76 9.65 6.40
CA THR A 108 -11.69 10.47 5.84
C THR A 108 -10.59 9.55 5.32
N TYR A 109 -9.95 9.99 4.26
CA TYR A 109 -8.92 9.27 3.54
C TYR A 109 -7.59 9.99 3.72
N ALA A 110 -6.54 9.23 3.98
CA ALA A 110 -5.17 9.72 3.98
C ALA A 110 -4.30 8.74 3.19
N TYR A 111 -3.21 9.21 2.62
CA TYR A 111 -2.34 8.41 1.76
C TYR A 111 -0.92 8.46 2.30
N ARG A 112 -0.23 7.32 2.26
CA ARG A 112 1.14 7.20 2.74
C ARG A 112 2.00 6.43 1.74
N LEU A 113 3.23 6.89 1.52
CA LEU A 113 4.21 6.20 0.69
C LEU A 113 4.94 5.14 1.53
N ILE A 114 4.96 3.90 1.04
CA ILE A 114 5.78 2.83 1.64
C ILE A 114 7.25 3.08 1.28
N VAL A 115 8.10 3.11 2.31
CA VAL A 115 9.55 3.29 2.16
C VAL A 115 10.31 2.21 2.92
N GLU A 116 11.50 1.87 2.45
CA GLU A 116 12.42 1.02 3.20
C GLU A 116 13.03 1.80 4.38
N GLY A 117 13.35 1.09 5.47
CA GLY A 117 14.05 1.69 6.61
C GLY A 117 15.49 1.99 6.24
N SER A 118 15.96 3.20 6.56
CA SER A 118 17.37 3.59 6.46
C SER A 118 18.21 3.05 7.62
#